data_AF-A0A7C5M9P6-F1
#
_entry.id   AF-A0A7C5M9P6-F1
#
_cell.length_a   1.000
_cell.length_b   1.000
_cell.length_c   1.000
_cell.angle_alpha   90.00
_cell.angle_beta   90.00
_cell.angle_gamma   90.00
#
_symmetry.space_group_name_H-M   'P 1'
#
loop_
_entity.id
_entity.type
_entity.pdbx_description
1 polymer ?
#
loop_
_entity_poly.entity_id
_entity_poly.type
_entity_poly.pdbx_seq_one_letter_code
_entity_poly.pdbx_strand_id
1 'polypeptide(L)'
;MNDGDPRSHCHVFVTGTDTGVGKTVVSAALCRGLALLGRPVRYWKPIQTGVDEEPSDASFVQSFGESHVPVEPSAWVYGAPRAPDQAAALEGREPPEFPVLVTRTRDLLQKEAALDWVIEGAGGLLVPLDDGRNTWRDLLASVPLAPLVVART
;
A
#
# COMPACT_ATOMS: atom_id res chain seq x y z
N MET A 1 1.21 -34.00 -12.41
CA MET A 1 1.91 -34.24 -11.12
C MET A 1 2.99 -33.18 -11.02
N ASN A 2 3.14 -32.65 -9.81
CA ASN A 2 3.58 -31.31 -9.42
C ASN A 2 4.98 -30.87 -9.89
N ASP A 3 5.12 -29.55 -10.08
CA ASP A 3 6.24 -28.67 -9.65
C ASP A 3 6.11 -27.37 -10.48
N GLY A 4 5.18 -26.45 -10.16
CA GLY A 4 5.36 -25.58 -9.01
C GLY A 4 6.65 -24.76 -9.18
N ASP A 5 6.74 -23.83 -10.16
CA ASP A 5 7.82 -22.83 -10.11
C ASP A 5 7.67 -22.09 -8.76
N PRO A 6 8.62 -22.23 -7.83
CA PRO A 6 8.48 -21.79 -6.45
C PRO A 6 8.65 -20.28 -6.29
N ARG A 7 8.72 -19.51 -7.38
CA ARG A 7 8.54 -18.07 -7.29
C ARG A 7 7.05 -17.76 -7.23
N SER A 8 6.39 -18.23 -6.17
CA SER A 8 5.11 -17.67 -5.76
C SER A 8 5.28 -16.14 -5.71
N HIS A 9 4.46 -15.43 -6.49
CA HIS A 9 4.46 -13.98 -6.46
C HIS A 9 4.21 -13.54 -5.01
N CYS A 10 5.07 -12.63 -4.54
CA CYS A 10 5.10 -12.21 -3.15
C CYS A 10 4.44 -10.84 -3.09
N HIS A 11 3.18 -10.81 -2.68
CA HIS A 11 2.45 -9.58 -2.44
C HIS A 11 2.75 -9.12 -1.01
N VAL A 12 3.52 -8.04 -0.87
CA VAL A 12 3.93 -7.48 0.42
C VAL A 12 3.04 -6.31 0.76
N PHE A 13 2.53 -6.29 1.98
CA PHE A 13 1.81 -5.15 2.54
C PHE A 13 2.71 -4.42 3.54
N VAL A 14 3.14 -3.21 3.20
CA VAL A 14 3.99 -2.37 4.03
C VAL A 14 3.09 -1.50 4.92
N THR A 15 3.30 -1.59 6.23
CA THR A 15 2.66 -0.75 7.25
C THR A 15 3.70 -0.29 8.26
N GLY A 16 3.32 0.57 9.19
CA GLY A 16 4.25 1.20 10.13
C GLY A 16 3.76 1.17 11.56
N THR A 17 4.62 1.53 12.51
CA THR A 17 4.17 1.85 13.87
C THR A 17 3.59 3.25 13.95
N ASP A 18 4.09 4.18 13.10
CA ASP A 18 3.70 5.59 13.07
C ASP A 18 3.72 6.16 11.64
N THR A 19 3.25 7.41 11.51
CA THR A 19 3.54 8.27 10.35
C THR A 19 5.01 8.69 10.36
N GLY A 20 5.63 8.81 9.18
CA GLY A 20 7.04 9.24 9.07
C GLY A 20 8.09 8.19 9.46
N VAL A 21 7.69 6.97 9.85
CA VAL A 21 8.62 5.88 10.23
C VAL A 21 9.47 5.34 9.07
N GLY A 22 9.28 5.83 7.84
CA GLY A 22 10.04 5.42 6.67
C GLY A 22 9.39 4.33 5.79
N LYS A 23 8.07 4.12 5.92
CA LYS A 23 7.31 3.16 5.07
C LYS A 23 7.63 3.33 3.58
N THR A 24 7.53 4.55 3.06
CA THR A 24 7.75 4.87 1.65
C THR A 24 9.15 4.52 1.17
N VAL A 25 10.17 4.76 2.01
CA VAL A 25 11.55 4.39 1.71
C VAL A 25 11.70 2.87 1.64
N VAL A 26 11.10 2.14 2.58
CA VAL A 26 11.10 0.68 2.57
C VAL A 26 10.34 0.13 1.36
N SER A 27 9.16 0.67 1.03
CA SER A 27 8.39 0.32 -0.16
C SER A 27 9.21 0.51 -1.43
N ALA A 28 9.87 1.66 -1.59
CA ALA A 28 10.73 1.95 -2.73
C ALA A 28 11.93 1.00 -2.83
N ALA A 29 12.58 0.70 -1.71
CA ALA A 29 13.69 -0.24 -1.65
C ALA A 29 13.27 -1.67 -2.02
N LEU A 30 12.10 -2.12 -1.56
CA LEU A 30 11.52 -3.42 -1.93
C LEU A 30 11.23 -3.49 -3.44
N CYS A 31 10.55 -2.48 -3.98
CA CYS A 31 10.28 -2.39 -5.41
C CYS A 31 11.58 -2.44 -6.23
N ARG A 32 12.59 -1.64 -5.85
CA ARG A 32 13.89 -1.64 -6.53
C ARG A 32 14.59 -2.99 -6.45
N GLY A 33 14.59 -3.62 -5.27
CA GLY A 33 15.20 -4.94 -5.06
C GLY A 33 14.57 -6.01 -5.95
N LEU A 34 13.24 -6.06 -5.99
CA LEU A 34 12.49 -6.98 -6.86
C LEU A 34 12.81 -6.73 -8.34
N ALA A 35 12.80 -5.47 -8.78
CA ALA A 35 13.14 -5.11 -10.15
C ALA A 35 14.58 -5.52 -10.53
N LEU A 36 15.56 -5.32 -9.65
CA LEU A 36 16.95 -5.74 -9.86
C LEU A 36 17.12 -7.26 -9.94
N LEU A 37 16.24 -8.02 -9.28
CA LEU A 37 16.18 -9.48 -9.37
C LEU A 37 15.42 -9.97 -10.63
N GLY A 38 15.04 -9.05 -11.54
CA GLY A 38 14.27 -9.37 -12.73
C GLY A 38 12.84 -9.81 -12.42
N ARG A 39 12.31 -9.46 -11.23
CA ARG A 39 10.93 -9.75 -10.85
C ARG A 39 10.04 -8.55 -11.20
N PRO A 40 9.05 -8.71 -12.09
CA PRO A 40 8.09 -7.66 -12.38
C PRO A 40 7.35 -7.26 -11.10
N VAL A 41 7.33 -5.96 -10.80
CA VAL A 41 6.74 -5.43 -9.56
C VAL A 41 5.96 -4.16 -9.84
N ARG A 42 4.85 -3.97 -9.11
CA ARG A 42 4.06 -2.74 -9.10
C ARG A 42 3.87 -2.24 -7.67
N TYR A 43 3.87 -0.92 -7.52
CA TYR A 43 3.60 -0.26 -6.24
C TYR A 43 2.15 0.24 -6.19
N TRP A 44 1.52 0.17 -5.03
CA TRP A 44 0.22 0.78 -4.79
C TRP A 44 0.09 1.33 -3.38
N LYS A 45 -0.35 2.58 -3.28
CA LYS A 45 -0.85 3.16 -2.03
C LYS A 45 -2.35 3.40 -2.16
N PRO A 46 -3.21 2.46 -1.73
CA PRO A 46 -4.66 2.54 -1.94
C PRO A 46 -5.29 3.80 -1.36
N ILE A 47 -4.83 4.21 -0.18
CA ILE A 47 -5.33 5.36 0.55
C ILE A 47 -4.15 6.28 0.84
N GLN A 48 -4.19 7.47 0.27
CA GLN A 48 -3.23 8.54 0.48
C GLN A 48 -3.86 9.63 1.34
N THR A 49 -3.16 10.03 2.40
CA THR A 49 -3.49 11.21 3.20
C THR A 49 -2.27 12.15 3.23
N GLY A 50 -2.46 13.43 3.54
CA GLY A 50 -1.36 14.39 3.69
C GLY A 50 -0.77 14.93 2.38
N VAL A 51 -1.50 14.92 1.25
CA VAL A 51 -0.93 15.36 -0.05
C VAL A 51 -0.69 16.86 -0.16
N ASP A 52 -1.24 17.67 0.74
CA ASP A 52 -1.04 19.12 0.72
C ASP A 52 0.37 19.53 1.19
N GLU A 53 1.07 18.64 1.91
CA GLU A 53 2.34 18.95 2.57
C GLU A 53 3.56 18.31 1.90
N GLU A 54 3.39 17.23 1.13
CA GLU A 54 4.49 16.42 0.61
C GLU A 54 4.23 15.93 -0.83
N PRO A 55 5.29 15.67 -1.63
CA PRO A 55 5.16 14.93 -2.89
C PRO A 55 4.47 13.59 -2.63
N SER A 56 3.65 13.11 -3.58
CA SER A 56 2.96 11.84 -3.39
C SER A 56 3.94 10.68 -3.24
N ASP A 57 3.64 9.72 -2.37
CA ASP A 57 4.48 8.53 -2.18
C ASP A 57 4.71 7.76 -3.49
N ALA A 58 3.72 7.78 -4.38
CA ALA A 58 3.80 7.28 -5.74
C ALA A 58 4.97 7.90 -6.52
N SER A 59 5.11 9.22 -6.48
CA SER A 59 6.18 9.94 -7.18
C SER A 59 7.56 9.62 -6.62
N PHE A 60 7.67 9.48 -5.29
CA PHE A 60 8.90 9.06 -4.63
C PHE A 60 9.31 7.64 -5.06
N VAL A 61 8.39 6.67 -4.97
CA VAL A 61 8.69 5.27 -5.34
C VAL A 61 9.06 5.14 -6.81
N GLN A 62 8.36 5.83 -7.71
CA GLN A 62 8.61 5.77 -9.15
C GLN A 62 10.01 6.28 -9.53
N SER A 63 10.47 7.35 -8.87
CA SER A 63 11.76 7.99 -9.15
C SER A 63 12.92 7.40 -8.35
N PHE A 64 12.64 6.63 -7.29
CA PHE A 64 13.66 6.09 -6.40
C PHE A 64 14.66 5.21 -7.13
N GLY A 65 15.93 5.61 -7.10
CA GLY A 65 17.06 4.87 -7.68
C GLY A 65 16.89 4.58 -9.18
N GLU A 66 16.21 5.47 -9.92
CA GLU A 66 15.93 5.36 -11.36
C GLU A 66 15.17 4.08 -11.75
N SER A 67 14.43 3.51 -10.80
CA SER A 67 13.78 2.21 -10.98
C SER A 67 12.62 2.23 -11.99
N HIS A 68 11.98 3.39 -12.19
CA HIS A 68 10.80 3.57 -13.04
C HIS A 68 9.70 2.53 -12.76
N VAL A 69 9.56 2.11 -11.50
CA VAL A 69 8.58 1.10 -11.09
C VAL A 69 7.18 1.61 -11.41
N PRO A 70 6.33 0.80 -12.10
CA PRO A 70 4.94 1.16 -12.33
C PRO A 70 4.19 1.39 -11.01
N VAL A 71 3.32 2.39 -10.99
CA VAL A 71 2.49 2.72 -9.82
C VAL A 71 1.02 2.65 -10.20
N GLU A 72 0.23 1.96 -9.38
CA GLU A 72 -1.23 1.96 -9.46
C GLU A 72 -1.78 3.24 -8.80
N PRO A 73 -2.74 3.95 -9.41
CA PRO A 73 -3.36 5.12 -8.81
C PRO A 73 -4.03 4.83 -7.46
N SER A 74 -3.86 5.74 -6.50
CA SER A 74 -4.60 5.70 -5.24
C SER A 74 -6.10 5.73 -5.50
N ALA A 75 -6.85 4.93 -4.76
CA ALA A 75 -8.31 4.88 -4.84
C ALA A 75 -8.95 6.03 -4.03
N TRP A 76 -8.31 6.40 -2.91
CA TRP A 76 -8.70 7.53 -2.08
C TRP A 76 -7.50 8.42 -1.82
N VAL A 77 -7.70 9.74 -1.97
CA VAL A 77 -6.68 10.77 -1.74
C VAL A 77 -7.31 11.89 -0.92
N TYR A 78 -6.69 12.21 0.21
CA TYR A 78 -7.08 13.27 1.14
C TYR A 78 -5.88 14.20 1.37
N GLY A 79 -6.15 15.50 1.46
CA GLY A 79 -5.17 16.54 1.74
C GLY A 79 -4.70 16.53 3.20
N ALA A 80 -5.61 16.31 4.15
CA ALA A 80 -5.31 16.39 5.57
C ALA A 80 -4.35 15.26 6.06
N PRO A 81 -3.30 15.56 6.84
CA PRO A 81 -2.33 14.58 7.34
C PRO A 81 -2.87 13.84 8.59
N ARG A 82 -4.00 13.15 8.44
CA ARG A 82 -4.67 12.38 9.51
C ARG A 82 -4.91 10.93 9.10
N ALA A 83 -5.46 10.14 10.01
CA ALA A 83 -6.03 8.83 9.67
C ALA A 83 -7.09 9.00 8.56
N PRO A 84 -7.29 8.01 7.68
CA PRO A 84 -8.19 8.14 6.53
C PRO A 84 -9.61 8.63 6.86
N ASP A 85 -10.24 8.07 7.89
CA ASP A 85 -11.58 8.48 8.32
C ASP A 85 -11.62 9.93 8.84
N GLN A 86 -10.62 10.30 9.63
CA GLN A 86 -10.45 11.65 10.17
C GLN A 86 -10.16 12.66 9.06
N ALA A 87 -9.33 12.30 8.07
CA ALA A 87 -9.01 13.15 6.94
C ALA A 87 -10.25 13.40 6.08
N ALA A 88 -11.03 12.34 5.80
CA ALA A 88 -12.32 12.46 5.11
C ALA A 88 -13.29 13.38 5.87
N ALA A 89 -13.44 13.19 7.18
CA ALA A 89 -14.32 14.00 8.01
C ALA A 89 -13.90 15.49 8.04
N LEU A 90 -12.60 15.78 8.16
CA LEU A 90 -12.08 17.15 8.13
C LEU A 90 -12.34 17.86 6.81
N GLU A 91 -12.33 17.11 5.71
CA GLU A 91 -12.59 17.64 4.36
C GLU A 91 -14.08 17.63 3.98
N GLY A 92 -14.97 17.15 4.85
CA GLY A 92 -16.39 16.99 4.53
C GLY A 92 -16.64 15.98 3.40
N ARG A 93 -15.80 14.95 3.30
CA ARG A 93 -15.85 13.89 2.29
C ARG A 93 -16.17 12.55 2.92
N GLU A 94 -16.64 11.62 2.10
CA GLU A 94 -16.87 10.23 2.53
C GLU A 94 -15.55 9.51 2.83
N PRO A 95 -15.51 8.67 3.88
CA PRO A 95 -14.35 7.84 4.17
C PRO A 95 -14.17 6.73 3.11
N PRO A 96 -13.00 6.08 3.08
CA PRO A 96 -12.78 4.88 2.27
C PRO A 96 -13.85 3.81 2.48
N GLU A 97 -14.34 3.21 1.39
CA GLU A 97 -15.29 2.10 1.47
C GLU A 97 -14.54 0.76 1.57
N PHE A 98 -14.54 0.14 2.76
CA PHE A 98 -13.77 -1.08 3.00
C PHE A 98 -14.10 -2.26 2.04
N PRO A 99 -15.38 -2.55 1.70
CA PRO A 99 -15.69 -3.60 0.73
C PRO A 99 -15.11 -3.35 -0.67
N VAL A 100 -15.06 -2.08 -1.08
CA VAL A 100 -14.46 -1.66 -2.36
C VAL A 100 -12.94 -1.85 -2.32
N LEU A 101 -12.29 -1.50 -1.19
CA LEU A 101 -10.86 -1.71 -0.99
C LEU A 101 -10.49 -3.20 -1.09
N VAL A 102 -11.23 -4.08 -0.41
CA VAL A 102 -11.01 -5.53 -0.45
C VAL A 102 -11.18 -6.07 -1.87
N THR A 103 -12.27 -5.69 -2.55
CA THR A 103 -12.57 -6.13 -3.92
C THR A 103 -11.49 -5.68 -4.89
N ARG A 104 -11.12 -4.39 -4.87
CA ARG A 104 -10.07 -3.85 -5.74
C ARG A 104 -8.72 -4.51 -5.48
N THR A 105 -8.38 -4.76 -4.22
CA THR A 105 -7.13 -5.47 -3.90
C THR A 105 -7.13 -6.86 -4.53
N ARG A 106 -8.19 -7.66 -4.33
CA ARG A 106 -8.28 -9.01 -4.93
C ARG A 106 -8.22 -8.97 -6.45
N ASP A 107 -8.93 -8.04 -7.07
CA ASP A 107 -8.93 -7.86 -8.52
C ASP A 107 -7.53 -7.58 -9.07
N LEU A 108 -6.77 -6.69 -8.42
CA LEU A 108 -5.40 -6.35 -8.83
C LEU A 108 -4.48 -7.57 -8.70
N LEU A 109 -4.55 -8.31 -7.60
CA LEU A 109 -3.75 -9.52 -7.40
C LEU A 109 -4.11 -10.62 -8.42
N GLN A 110 -5.37 -10.74 -8.82
CA GLN A 110 -5.83 -11.74 -9.80
C GLN A 110 -5.51 -11.36 -11.25
N LYS A 111 -5.78 -10.12 -11.65
CA LYS A 111 -5.56 -9.63 -13.03
C LYS A 111 -4.08 -9.60 -13.38
N GLU A 112 -3.23 -9.34 -12.40
CA GLU A 112 -1.80 -9.20 -12.57
C GLU A 112 -1.03 -10.28 -11.79
N ALA A 113 -1.54 -11.53 -11.85
CA ALA A 113 -0.99 -12.68 -11.12
C ALA A 113 0.47 -13.03 -11.45
N ALA A 114 1.04 -12.43 -12.50
CA ALA A 114 2.44 -12.58 -12.91
C ALA A 114 3.37 -11.47 -12.37
N LEU A 115 2.86 -10.57 -11.50
CA LEU A 115 3.61 -9.46 -10.90
C LEU A 115 3.64 -9.59 -9.38
N ASP A 116 4.71 -9.10 -8.77
CA ASP A 116 4.74 -8.81 -7.33
C ASP A 116 4.07 -7.47 -7.04
N TRP A 117 3.43 -7.38 -5.88
CA TRP A 117 2.78 -6.15 -5.42
C TRP A 117 3.45 -5.68 -4.13
N VAL A 118 3.83 -4.40 -4.11
CA VAL A 118 4.17 -3.70 -2.87
C VAL A 118 3.03 -2.73 -2.58
N ILE A 119 2.20 -3.09 -1.60
CA ILE A 119 1.02 -2.31 -1.21
C ILE A 119 1.36 -1.58 0.09
N GLU A 120 1.25 -0.25 0.12
CA GLU A 120 1.55 0.54 1.30
C GLU A 120 0.28 1.07 1.98
N GLY A 121 0.12 0.74 3.27
CA GLY A 121 -0.92 1.29 4.13
C GLY A 121 -0.57 2.67 4.70
N ALA A 122 -1.59 3.50 4.92
CA ALA A 122 -1.47 4.75 5.65
C ALA A 122 -1.35 4.48 7.17
N GLY A 123 -0.30 5.01 7.80
CA GLY A 123 -0.03 4.79 9.23
C GLY A 123 0.22 3.32 9.59
N GLY A 124 -0.35 2.85 10.70
CA GLY A 124 -0.14 1.49 11.24
C GLY A 124 -1.34 0.56 11.19
N LEU A 125 -1.16 -0.70 11.59
CA LEU A 125 -2.13 -1.79 11.40
C LEU A 125 -3.55 -1.51 11.89
N LEU A 126 -3.69 -0.75 12.97
CA LEU A 126 -4.96 -0.45 13.62
C LEU A 126 -5.49 0.95 13.28
N VAL A 127 -4.91 1.62 12.28
CA VAL A 127 -5.42 2.89 11.80
C VAL A 127 -6.84 2.70 11.27
N PRO A 128 -7.82 3.51 11.73
CA PRO A 128 -9.19 3.41 11.27
C PRO A 128 -9.30 3.89 9.82
N LEU A 129 -9.96 3.08 9.00
CA LEU A 129 -10.17 3.37 7.58
C LEU A 129 -11.54 4.01 7.34
N ASP A 130 -12.58 3.55 8.03
CA ASP A 130 -13.97 3.94 7.77
C ASP A 130 -14.80 4.07 9.06
N ASP A 131 -14.74 5.26 9.67
CA ASP A 131 -15.40 5.60 10.94
C ASP A 131 -15.10 4.59 12.07
N GLY A 132 -13.84 4.15 12.17
CA GLY A 132 -13.40 3.18 13.18
C GLY A 132 -13.94 1.75 13.02
N ARG A 133 -14.59 1.40 11.90
CA ARG A 133 -15.13 0.05 11.68
C ARG A 133 -14.09 -0.95 11.21
N ASN A 134 -13.22 -0.55 10.28
CA ASN A 134 -12.19 -1.41 9.70
C ASN A 134 -10.80 -0.77 9.76
N THR A 135 -9.80 -1.64 9.72
CA THR A 135 -8.37 -1.32 9.81
C THR A 135 -7.56 -2.09 8.76
N TRP A 136 -6.27 -1.78 8.61
CA TRP A 136 -5.40 -2.57 7.73
C TRP A 136 -5.26 -4.03 8.18
N ARG A 137 -5.35 -4.31 9.49
CA ARG A 137 -5.43 -5.69 9.99
C ARG A 137 -6.61 -6.45 9.38
N ASP A 138 -7.75 -5.80 9.22
CA ASP A 138 -8.95 -6.44 8.70
C ASP A 138 -8.83 -6.69 7.18
N LEU A 139 -8.12 -5.81 6.45
CA LEU A 139 -7.74 -6.07 5.05
C LEU A 139 -6.82 -7.29 4.95
N LEU A 140 -5.79 -7.40 5.81
CA LEU A 140 -4.86 -8.53 5.85
C LEU A 140 -5.54 -9.85 6.23
N ALA A 141 -6.62 -9.80 7.02
CA ALA A 141 -7.45 -10.97 7.30
C ALA A 141 -8.32 -11.38 6.09
N SER A 142 -8.56 -10.45 5.16
CA SER A 142 -9.45 -10.64 4.01
C SER A 142 -8.72 -11.01 2.72
N VAL A 143 -7.43 -10.68 2.60
CA VAL A 143 -6.63 -10.84 1.38
C VAL A 143 -5.26 -11.42 1.73
N PRO A 144 -4.75 -12.42 1.00
CA PRO A 144 -3.47 -13.07 1.30
C PRO A 144 -2.28 -12.17 0.92
N LEU A 145 -1.94 -11.24 1.80
CA LEU A 145 -0.78 -10.36 1.70
C LEU A 145 0.21 -10.68 2.83
N ALA A 146 1.50 -10.65 2.53
CA ALA A 146 2.55 -10.79 3.53
C ALA A 146 2.79 -9.44 4.23
N PRO A 147 2.48 -9.28 5.53
CA PRO A 147 2.69 -8.01 6.21
C PRO A 147 4.16 -7.77 6.52
N LEU A 148 4.62 -6.53 6.27
CA LEU A 148 5.90 -5.99 6.70
C LEU A 148 5.65 -4.74 7.53
N VAL A 149 6.10 -4.75 8.78
CA VAL A 149 5.93 -3.64 9.72
C VAL A 149 7.24 -2.86 9.84
N VAL A 150 7.19 -1.58 9.50
CA VAL A 150 8.30 -0.63 9.66
C VAL A 150 8.18 0.05 11.02
N ALA A 151 9.21 -0.06 11.85
CA ALA A 151 9.22 0.47 13.21
C ALA A 151 10.42 1.40 13.43
N ARG A 152 10.26 2.37 14.34
CA ARG A 152 11.36 3.18 14.89
C ARG A 152 11.86 2.57 16.19
N THR A 153 13.17 2.67 16.44
CA THR A 153 13.84 2.25 17.67
C THR A 153 14.08 3.41 18.63
#